data_AF-A0A9E5LM38-F1
#
_entry.id   AF-A0A9E5LM38-F1
#
_cell.length_a   1.000
_cell.length_b   1.000
_cell.length_c   1.000
_cell.angle_alpha   90.00
_cell.angle_beta   90.00
_cell.angle_gamma   90.00
#
_symmetry.space_group_name_H-M   'P 1'
#
loop_
_entity.id
_entity.type
_entity.pdbx_description
1 polymer ?
#
loop_
_entity_poly.entity_id
_entity_poly.type
_entity_poly.pdbx_seq_one_letter_code
_entity_poly.pdbx_strand_id
1 'polypeptide(L)'
;FNPKIQKEEVVIDTTVQEKNITYPTDSKLAKKVIDTCRNIAIQEGIPLRQSYSRVTPQLLRQASNRKSPQQKKKARKATRRLQTIGRALVRELVRKMPQKQISPYAQTLLDAWSILLQNKTDKHKIYSLHEPHVSCISKGKAHKPFEFGSKVSISRTRDSGIILGALALPGNPYDGHTVQDALKQIKRIIGKQPEILIADRGYKGQKEFGKTRLLTPSVPLKTDSQYDQRKQRKRFRKRAGLEATISHLKQHFRMGKCYLKGELGDQINVILAAAAYNLRKWIRLRLDPFFVLFLKNLNFPISQHLGLTNPYLRQTFSF
;
A
#
# COMPACT_ATOMS: atom_id res chain seq x y z
N PHE A 1 -24.14 10.64 11.47
CA PHE A 1 -22.80 11.25 11.50
C PHE A 1 -22.93 12.74 11.81
N ASN A 2 -22.03 13.32 12.60
CA ASN A 2 -22.09 14.73 13.02
C ASN A 2 -22.22 15.67 11.80
N PRO A 3 -23.21 16.60 11.73
CA PRO A 3 -23.43 17.50 10.60
C PRO A 3 -22.18 18.31 10.21
N LYS A 4 -21.29 18.58 11.18
CA LYS A 4 -20.03 19.30 10.94
C LYS A 4 -19.10 18.55 9.98
N ILE A 5 -19.07 17.21 10.02
CA ILE A 5 -18.22 16.38 9.17
C ILE A 5 -18.61 16.51 7.69
N GLN A 6 -19.91 16.68 7.40
CA GLN A 6 -20.41 16.80 6.02
C GLN A 6 -19.98 18.10 5.33
N LYS A 7 -19.60 19.12 6.11
CA LYS A 7 -19.15 20.43 5.63
C LYS A 7 -17.63 20.59 5.69
N GLU A 8 -16.90 19.59 6.19
CA GLU A 8 -15.45 19.67 6.30
C GLU A 8 -14.75 19.45 4.95
N GLU A 9 -13.68 20.22 4.74
CA GLU A 9 -12.77 19.99 3.62
C GLU A 9 -12.09 18.62 3.78
N VAL A 10 -11.90 17.91 2.67
CA VAL A 10 -11.31 16.57 2.67
C VAL A 10 -9.89 16.64 2.14
N VAL A 11 -9.00 15.86 2.74
CA VAL A 11 -7.63 15.67 2.29
C VAL A 11 -7.50 14.28 1.70
N ILE A 12 -6.87 14.17 0.53
CA ILE A 12 -6.58 12.91 -0.16
C ILE A 12 -5.08 12.75 -0.36
N ASP A 13 -4.60 11.53 -0.20
CA ASP A 13 -3.24 11.14 -0.53
C ASP A 13 -3.22 9.65 -0.92
N THR A 14 -2.25 9.27 -1.74
CA THR A 14 -2.05 7.87 -2.11
C THR A 14 -0.76 7.33 -1.51
N THR A 15 -0.87 6.12 -0.97
CA THR A 15 0.24 5.37 -0.38
C THR A 15 0.31 3.97 -0.98
N VAL A 16 1.25 3.16 -0.50
CA VAL A 16 1.39 1.77 -0.89
C VAL A 16 1.08 0.89 0.31
N GLN A 17 0.21 -0.08 0.13
CA GLN A 17 0.05 -1.20 1.04
C GLN A 17 0.91 -2.33 0.51
N GLU A 18 2.02 -2.62 1.18
CA GLU A 18 2.94 -3.65 0.72
C GLU A 18 2.26 -5.01 0.80
N LYS A 19 2.47 -5.86 -0.20
CA LYS A 19 1.96 -7.24 -0.17
C LYS A 19 2.93 -8.12 0.60
N ASN A 20 2.42 -9.21 1.20
CA ASN A 20 3.27 -10.24 1.81
C ASN A 20 4.01 -11.08 0.76
N ILE A 21 4.94 -10.44 0.06
CA ILE A 21 5.82 -11.09 -0.91
C ILE A 21 7.28 -10.91 -0.47
N THR A 22 8.14 -11.80 -0.95
CA THR A 22 9.59 -11.61 -0.82
C THR A 22 10.04 -10.54 -1.81
N TYR A 23 11.04 -9.73 -1.43
CA TYR A 23 11.61 -8.73 -2.33
C TYR A 23 11.97 -9.34 -3.70
N PRO A 24 11.40 -8.83 -4.81
CA PRO A 24 11.40 -9.53 -6.09
C PRO A 24 12.67 -9.25 -6.88
N THR A 25 13.65 -10.15 -6.75
CA THR A 25 14.81 -10.17 -7.65
C THR A 25 14.62 -11.21 -8.74
N ASP A 26 15.16 -10.96 -9.94
CA ASP A 26 15.06 -11.91 -11.07
C ASP A 26 15.51 -13.33 -10.68
N SER A 27 16.55 -13.44 -9.86
CA SER A 27 17.05 -14.72 -9.36
C SER A 27 16.08 -15.43 -8.40
N LYS A 28 15.44 -14.69 -7.48
CA LYS A 28 14.45 -15.23 -6.55
C LYS A 28 13.18 -15.64 -7.28
N LEU A 29 12.74 -14.83 -8.25
CA LEU A 29 11.58 -15.12 -9.09
C LEU A 29 11.82 -16.36 -9.95
N ALA A 30 12.96 -16.45 -10.64
CA ALA A 30 13.32 -17.63 -11.42
C ALA A 30 13.38 -18.90 -10.54
N LYS A 31 13.96 -18.80 -9.34
CA LYS A 31 13.94 -19.93 -8.39
C LYS A 31 12.51 -20.30 -7.97
N LYS A 32 11.65 -19.32 -7.68
CA LYS A 32 10.25 -19.57 -7.30
C LYS A 32 9.50 -20.29 -8.42
N VAL A 33 9.74 -19.93 -9.68
CA VAL A 33 9.21 -20.64 -10.84
C VAL A 33 9.70 -22.08 -10.88
N ILE A 34 11.00 -22.33 -10.69
CA ILE A 34 11.57 -23.68 -10.67
C ILE A 34 10.96 -24.55 -9.57
N ASP A 35 10.86 -24.02 -8.35
CA ASP A 35 10.26 -24.73 -7.22
C ASP A 35 8.78 -25.04 -7.50
N THR A 36 8.05 -24.10 -8.09
CA THR A 36 6.63 -24.29 -8.45
C THR A 36 6.47 -25.37 -9.51
N CYS A 37 7.29 -25.35 -10.57
CA CYS A 37 7.26 -26.39 -11.60
C CYS A 37 7.57 -27.78 -11.01
N ARG A 38 8.54 -27.86 -10.09
CA ARG A 38 8.86 -29.13 -9.42
C ARG A 38 7.70 -29.63 -8.58
N ASN A 39 7.02 -28.75 -7.85
CA ASN A 39 5.87 -29.12 -7.03
C ASN A 39 4.71 -29.61 -7.91
N ILE A 40 4.42 -28.92 -9.01
CA ILE A 40 3.40 -29.35 -9.99
C ILE A 40 3.77 -30.74 -10.55
N ALA A 41 5.04 -30.96 -10.93
CA ALA A 41 5.47 -32.25 -11.44
C ALA A 41 5.25 -33.39 -10.43
N ILE A 42 5.52 -33.15 -9.15
CA ILE A 42 5.31 -34.14 -8.08
C ILE A 42 3.81 -34.40 -7.88
N GLN A 43 2.98 -33.35 -7.85
CA GLN A 43 1.54 -33.46 -7.67
C GLN A 43 0.86 -34.23 -8.81
N GLU A 44 1.32 -34.02 -10.04
CA GLU A 44 0.75 -34.62 -11.25
C GLU A 44 1.45 -35.92 -11.68
N GLY A 45 2.42 -36.40 -10.91
CA GLY A 45 3.15 -37.63 -11.21
C GLY A 45 4.02 -37.56 -12.48
N ILE A 46 4.45 -36.36 -12.89
CA ILE A 46 5.24 -36.17 -14.11
C ILE A 46 6.73 -36.41 -13.84
N PRO A 47 7.36 -37.41 -14.49
CA PRO A 47 8.79 -37.64 -14.34
C PRO A 47 9.57 -36.53 -15.05
N LEU A 48 10.33 -35.72 -14.31
CA LEU A 48 11.21 -34.69 -14.86
C LEU A 48 12.54 -35.29 -15.30
N ARG A 49 13.08 -34.87 -16.45
CA ARG A 49 14.44 -35.25 -16.91
C ARG A 49 15.49 -34.90 -15.87
N GLN A 50 15.34 -33.74 -15.23
CA GLN A 50 16.22 -33.29 -14.16
C GLN A 50 15.47 -32.36 -13.21
N SER A 51 15.49 -32.64 -11.91
CA SER A 51 14.77 -31.83 -10.91
C SER A 51 15.47 -30.51 -10.53
N TYR A 52 16.78 -30.44 -10.74
CA TYR A 52 17.66 -29.32 -10.34
C TYR A 52 17.60 -28.93 -8.85
N SER A 53 17.10 -29.81 -7.98
CA SER A 53 16.89 -29.53 -6.55
C SER A 53 18.18 -29.17 -5.81
N ARG A 54 19.29 -29.84 -6.13
CA ARG A 54 20.59 -29.60 -5.49
C ARG A 54 21.32 -28.36 -6.01
N VAL A 55 21.14 -28.03 -7.29
CA VAL A 55 21.90 -26.96 -7.98
C VAL A 55 21.26 -25.58 -7.78
N THR A 56 19.93 -25.53 -7.73
CA THR A 56 19.19 -24.25 -7.65
C THR A 56 19.46 -23.42 -6.38
N PRO A 57 19.63 -23.98 -5.17
CA PRO A 57 20.00 -23.20 -3.98
C PRO A 57 21.40 -22.56 -4.12
N GLN A 58 22.37 -23.30 -4.66
CA GLN A 58 23.73 -22.80 -4.87
C GLN A 58 23.74 -21.65 -5.89
N LEU A 59 23.01 -21.80 -7.00
CA LEU A 59 22.88 -20.74 -8.00
C LEU A 59 22.21 -19.48 -7.41
N LEU A 60 21.22 -19.63 -6.53
CA LEU A 60 20.59 -18.49 -5.85
C LEU A 60 21.59 -17.73 -4.98
N ARG A 61 22.40 -18.47 -4.19
CA ARG A 61 23.47 -17.90 -3.35
C ARG A 61 24.53 -17.19 -4.19
N GLN A 62 24.91 -17.75 -5.32
CA GLN A 62 25.83 -17.09 -6.25
C GLN A 62 25.23 -15.82 -6.86
N ALA A 63 23.93 -15.82 -7.17
CA ALA A 63 23.23 -14.69 -7.76
C ALA A 63 23.09 -13.46 -6.81
N SER A 64 23.14 -13.67 -5.49
CA SER A 64 23.13 -12.59 -4.50
C SER A 64 24.48 -11.91 -4.31
N ASN A 65 25.59 -12.58 -4.61
CA ASN A 65 26.94 -12.03 -4.38
C ASN A 65 27.34 -11.03 -5.48
N ARG A 66 27.17 -9.73 -5.20
CA ARG A 66 27.41 -8.65 -6.16
C ARG A 66 28.43 -7.60 -5.69
N LYS A 67 29.31 -7.94 -4.74
CA LYS A 67 30.21 -6.98 -4.09
C LYS A 67 31.32 -6.46 -5.02
N SER A 68 31.87 -7.31 -5.89
CA SER A 68 32.95 -6.93 -6.84
C SER A 68 32.53 -7.07 -8.31
N PRO A 69 33.25 -6.43 -9.27
CA PRO A 69 32.96 -6.55 -10.70
C PRO A 69 32.96 -8.01 -11.21
N GLN A 70 33.92 -8.82 -10.75
CA GLN A 70 34.00 -10.24 -11.08
C GLN A 70 32.83 -11.03 -10.49
N GLN A 71 32.48 -10.78 -9.22
CA GLN A 71 31.33 -11.41 -8.58
C GLN A 71 30.01 -11.01 -9.25
N LYS A 72 29.87 -9.76 -9.69
CA LYS A 72 28.71 -9.27 -10.45
C LYS A 72 28.55 -10.01 -11.78
N LYS A 73 29.65 -10.30 -12.49
CA LYS A 73 29.64 -11.15 -13.69
C LYS A 73 29.17 -12.58 -13.35
N LYS A 74 29.72 -13.19 -12.28
CA LYS A 74 29.29 -14.53 -11.81
C LYS A 74 27.81 -14.57 -11.41
N ALA A 75 27.33 -13.56 -10.68
CA ALA A 75 25.93 -13.45 -10.25
C ALA A 75 24.96 -13.30 -11.44
N ARG A 76 25.35 -12.53 -12.48
CA ARG A 76 24.59 -12.43 -13.73
C ARG A 76 24.52 -13.79 -14.44
N LYS A 77 25.64 -14.52 -14.53
CA LYS A 77 25.67 -15.88 -15.11
C LYS A 77 24.78 -16.86 -14.33
N ALA A 78 24.84 -16.83 -13.00
CA ALA A 78 23.99 -17.66 -12.14
C ALA A 78 22.49 -17.33 -12.31
N THR A 79 22.15 -16.04 -12.41
CA THR A 79 20.76 -15.59 -12.67
C THR A 79 20.27 -16.10 -14.03
N ARG A 80 21.09 -15.97 -15.09
CA ARG A 80 20.77 -16.51 -16.43
C ARG A 80 20.58 -18.02 -16.38
N ARG A 81 21.44 -18.75 -15.66
CA ARG A 81 21.32 -20.20 -15.51
C ARG A 81 20.01 -20.61 -14.81
N LEU A 82 19.60 -19.89 -13.75
CA LEU A 82 18.30 -20.09 -13.12
C LEU A 82 17.16 -19.87 -14.13
N GLN A 83 17.20 -18.79 -14.92
CA GLN A 83 16.20 -18.55 -15.95
C GLN A 83 16.16 -19.68 -16.99
N THR A 84 17.31 -20.16 -17.46
CA THR A 84 17.39 -21.29 -18.39
C THR A 84 16.77 -22.56 -17.82
N ILE A 85 17.06 -22.87 -16.55
CA ILE A 85 16.47 -24.04 -15.86
C ILE A 85 14.95 -23.89 -15.75
N GLY A 86 14.47 -22.71 -15.31
CA GLY A 86 13.04 -22.43 -15.22
C GLY A 86 12.34 -22.63 -16.57
N ARG A 87 12.90 -22.08 -17.66
CA ARG A 87 12.36 -22.24 -19.01
C ARG A 87 12.38 -23.68 -19.49
N ALA A 88 13.39 -24.47 -19.09
CA ALA A 88 13.44 -25.89 -19.41
C ALA A 88 12.31 -26.66 -18.70
N LEU A 89 12.10 -26.41 -17.41
CA LEU A 89 11.05 -27.07 -16.63
C LEU A 89 9.64 -26.69 -17.08
N VAL A 90 9.36 -25.40 -17.35
CA VAL A 90 8.05 -24.98 -17.87
C VAL A 90 7.75 -25.69 -19.20
N ARG A 91 8.69 -25.69 -20.14
CA ARG A 91 8.52 -26.41 -21.43
C ARG A 91 8.35 -27.91 -21.25
N GLU A 92 9.08 -28.50 -20.31
CA GLU A 92 8.98 -29.92 -20.03
C GLU A 92 7.61 -30.31 -19.47
N LEU A 93 7.06 -29.53 -18.53
CA LEU A 93 5.70 -29.72 -18.00
C LEU A 93 4.66 -29.59 -19.11
N VAL A 94 4.68 -28.49 -19.86
CA VAL A 94 3.72 -28.25 -20.95
C VAL A 94 3.76 -29.36 -22.00
N ARG A 95 4.92 -29.93 -22.27
CA ARG A 95 5.06 -31.04 -23.23
C ARG A 95 4.59 -32.39 -22.68
N LYS A 96 4.80 -32.66 -21.39
CA LYS A 96 4.53 -33.99 -20.79
C LYS A 96 3.12 -34.11 -20.22
N MET A 97 2.51 -33.01 -19.81
CA MET A 97 1.19 -33.03 -19.19
C MET A 97 0.10 -33.05 -20.28
N PRO A 98 -0.90 -33.94 -20.18
CA PRO A 98 -2.10 -33.87 -21.01
C PRO A 98 -2.94 -32.64 -20.66
N GLN A 99 -3.80 -32.22 -21.58
CA GLN A 99 -4.60 -30.99 -21.45
C GLN A 99 -5.40 -30.91 -20.14
N LYS A 100 -5.96 -32.04 -19.69
CA LYS A 100 -6.73 -32.12 -18.43
C LYS A 100 -5.87 -31.78 -17.20
N GLN A 101 -4.62 -32.21 -17.19
CA GLN A 101 -3.68 -31.90 -16.10
C GLN A 101 -3.13 -30.47 -16.21
N ILE A 102 -2.94 -29.93 -17.41
CA ILE A 102 -2.42 -28.57 -17.60
C ILE A 102 -3.44 -27.51 -17.19
N SER A 103 -4.72 -27.73 -17.49
CA SER A 103 -5.78 -26.72 -17.37
C SER A 103 -5.81 -25.99 -16.01
N PRO A 104 -5.72 -26.68 -14.84
CA PRO A 104 -5.67 -26.01 -13.54
C PRO A 104 -4.45 -25.09 -13.32
N TYR A 105 -3.34 -25.38 -14.01
CA TYR A 105 -2.07 -24.67 -13.86
C TYR A 105 -1.79 -23.69 -15.00
N ALA A 106 -2.66 -23.58 -16.00
CA ALA A 106 -2.42 -22.81 -17.21
C ALA A 106 -1.97 -21.37 -16.90
N GLN A 107 -2.73 -20.65 -16.05
CA GLN A 107 -2.36 -19.29 -15.66
C GLN A 107 -1.03 -19.24 -14.89
N THR A 108 -0.78 -20.19 -13.99
CA THR A 108 0.47 -20.25 -13.22
C THR A 108 1.68 -20.47 -14.14
N LEU A 109 1.55 -21.32 -15.16
CA LEU A 109 2.61 -21.59 -16.13
C LEU A 109 2.82 -20.40 -17.09
N LEU A 110 1.75 -19.69 -17.47
CA LEU A 110 1.83 -18.44 -18.24
C LEU A 110 2.53 -17.32 -17.45
N ASP A 111 2.19 -17.16 -16.18
CA ASP A 111 2.83 -16.19 -15.29
C ASP A 111 4.30 -16.56 -15.06
N ALA A 112 4.59 -17.84 -14.84
CA ALA A 112 5.94 -18.36 -14.73
C ALA A 112 6.77 -18.08 -15.99
N TRP A 113 6.19 -18.28 -17.17
CA TRP A 113 6.84 -17.99 -18.43
C TRP A 113 7.11 -16.49 -18.61
N SER A 114 6.12 -15.65 -18.31
CA SER A 114 6.24 -14.19 -18.32
C SER A 114 7.36 -13.70 -17.38
N ILE A 115 7.43 -14.22 -16.15
CA ILE A 115 8.51 -13.94 -15.19
C ILE A 115 9.90 -14.28 -15.77
N LEU A 116 10.01 -15.36 -16.53
CA LEU A 116 11.28 -15.83 -17.07
C LEU A 116 11.74 -15.05 -18.30
N LEU A 117 10.82 -14.36 -18.98
CA LEU A 117 11.09 -13.58 -20.21
C LEU A 117 11.13 -12.08 -20.00
N GLN A 118 10.50 -11.57 -18.93
CA GLN A 118 10.40 -10.13 -18.68
C GLN A 118 11.77 -9.44 -18.54
N ASN A 119 11.89 -8.25 -19.12
CA ASN A 119 13.04 -7.37 -19.06
C ASN A 119 12.84 -6.22 -18.07
N LYS A 120 13.84 -5.36 -17.89
CA LYS A 120 13.76 -4.23 -16.94
C LYS A 120 12.74 -3.18 -17.37
N THR A 121 12.57 -2.97 -18.67
CA THR A 121 11.77 -1.88 -19.28
C THR A 121 10.32 -2.26 -19.55
N ASP A 122 9.94 -3.51 -19.31
CA ASP A 122 8.59 -3.99 -19.58
C ASP A 122 7.59 -3.30 -18.63
N LYS A 123 6.41 -2.97 -19.17
CA LYS A 123 5.37 -2.25 -18.42
C LYS A 123 4.60 -3.16 -17.44
N HIS A 124 4.27 -4.38 -17.86
CA HIS A 124 3.42 -5.31 -17.11
C HIS A 124 4.23 -6.46 -16.51
N LYS A 125 5.17 -6.10 -15.63
CA LYS A 125 6.04 -7.09 -14.98
C LYS A 125 5.34 -7.78 -13.82
N ILE A 126 5.59 -9.07 -13.71
CA ILE A 126 5.15 -9.87 -12.56
C ILE A 126 6.25 -9.84 -11.50
N TYR A 127 5.90 -9.34 -10.32
CA TYR A 127 6.81 -9.25 -9.17
C TYR A 127 6.61 -10.38 -8.17
N SER A 128 5.59 -11.22 -8.33
CA SER A 128 5.38 -12.38 -7.47
C SER A 128 4.55 -13.41 -8.20
N LEU A 129 5.04 -14.64 -8.33
CA LEU A 129 4.31 -15.73 -8.99
C LEU A 129 2.98 -16.07 -8.29
N HIS A 130 2.91 -15.90 -6.96
CA HIS A 130 1.68 -16.18 -6.21
C HIS A 130 0.79 -14.95 -6.07
N GLU A 131 1.26 -13.74 -6.36
CA GLU A 131 0.47 -12.49 -6.33
C GLU A 131 0.77 -11.68 -7.60
N PRO A 132 0.30 -12.10 -8.78
CA PRO A 132 0.72 -11.51 -10.06
C PRO A 132 0.26 -10.06 -10.26
N HIS A 133 -0.79 -9.62 -9.57
CA HIS A 133 -1.32 -8.24 -9.58
C HIS A 133 -0.47 -7.23 -8.81
N VAL A 134 0.52 -7.69 -8.01
CA VAL A 134 1.35 -6.79 -7.21
C VAL A 134 2.12 -5.83 -8.11
N SER A 135 2.03 -4.54 -7.80
CA SER A 135 2.71 -3.48 -8.56
C SER A 135 3.96 -2.98 -7.85
N CYS A 136 4.95 -2.56 -8.65
CA CYS A 136 6.10 -1.82 -8.18
C CYS A 136 5.79 -0.33 -8.21
N ILE A 137 5.83 0.32 -7.05
CA ILE A 137 5.46 1.72 -6.89
C ILE A 137 6.63 2.49 -6.29
N SER A 138 7.05 3.56 -6.96
CA SER A 138 8.04 4.51 -6.46
C SER A 138 7.33 5.74 -5.90
N LYS A 139 7.59 6.04 -4.62
CA LYS A 139 7.06 7.22 -3.92
C LYS A 139 8.18 8.19 -3.48
N GLY A 140 9.35 8.13 -4.12
CA GLY A 140 10.44 9.08 -3.90
C GLY A 140 11.10 9.03 -2.52
N LYS A 141 10.92 7.94 -1.75
CA LYS A 141 11.54 7.78 -0.43
C LYS A 141 13.02 7.45 -0.58
N ALA A 142 13.90 8.27 0.01
CA ALA A 142 15.35 8.10 -0.09
C ALA A 142 15.85 6.72 0.40
N HIS A 143 15.28 6.20 1.49
CA HIS A 143 15.69 4.92 2.08
C HIS A 143 14.99 3.68 1.45
N LYS A 144 13.94 3.89 0.64
CA LYS A 144 13.16 2.80 0.04
C LYS A 144 12.59 3.26 -1.31
N PRO A 145 13.37 3.13 -2.40
CA PRO A 145 12.98 3.68 -3.70
C PRO A 145 11.76 2.97 -4.31
N PHE A 146 11.51 1.70 -3.95
CA PHE A 146 10.41 0.90 -4.47
C PHE A 146 9.68 0.17 -3.34
N GLU A 147 8.36 0.26 -3.35
CA GLU A 147 7.45 -0.54 -2.54
C GLU A 147 6.67 -1.49 -3.47
N PHE A 148 6.45 -2.72 -3.03
CA PHE A 148 5.74 -3.74 -3.82
C PHE A 148 4.43 -4.10 -3.16
N GLY A 149 3.31 -3.75 -3.81
CA GLY A 149 1.99 -4.07 -3.31
C GLY A 149 0.90 -3.39 -4.12
N SER A 150 -0.18 -3.01 -3.44
CA SER A 150 -1.30 -2.30 -4.04
C SER A 150 -1.21 -0.81 -3.74
N LYS A 151 -1.53 0.05 -4.72
CA LYS A 151 -1.68 1.48 -4.47
C LYS A 151 -2.95 1.69 -3.67
N VAL A 152 -2.92 2.58 -2.69
CA VAL A 152 -4.08 2.84 -1.82
C VAL A 152 -4.32 4.33 -1.76
N SER A 153 -5.56 4.74 -2.01
CA SER A 153 -6.03 6.11 -1.78
C SER A 153 -6.71 6.20 -0.42
N ILE A 154 -6.26 7.14 0.42
CA ILE A 154 -6.87 7.44 1.72
C ILE A 154 -7.41 8.87 1.67
N SER A 155 -8.69 9.01 2.00
CA SER A 155 -9.38 10.29 2.10
C SER A 155 -9.83 10.53 3.52
N ARG A 156 -9.48 11.68 4.10
CA ARG A 156 -9.70 12.02 5.50
C ARG A 156 -10.20 13.46 5.63
N THR A 157 -11.08 13.74 6.59
CA THR A 157 -11.45 15.12 6.91
C THR A 157 -10.27 15.94 7.45
N ARG A 158 -10.14 17.20 7.00
CA ARG A 158 -9.00 18.05 7.34
C ARG A 158 -8.87 18.33 8.84
N ASP A 159 -9.99 18.56 9.53
CA ASP A 159 -9.97 18.98 10.94
C ASP A 159 -10.28 17.84 11.90
N SER A 160 -11.44 17.20 11.74
CA SER A 160 -11.86 16.11 12.63
C SER A 160 -10.99 14.88 12.44
N GLY A 161 -10.40 14.69 11.27
CA GLY A 161 -9.46 13.62 11.01
C GLY A 161 -10.05 12.23 10.97
N ILE A 162 -11.27 12.11 10.47
CA ILE A 162 -11.99 10.86 10.27
C ILE A 162 -11.72 10.42 8.82
N ILE A 163 -11.42 9.14 8.64
CA ILE A 163 -11.24 8.58 7.30
C ILE A 163 -12.62 8.40 6.68
N LEU A 164 -12.82 9.00 5.52
CA LEU A 164 -14.07 8.98 4.77
C LEU A 164 -14.02 8.01 3.59
N GLY A 165 -12.82 7.72 3.08
CA GLY A 165 -12.58 6.82 1.97
C GLY A 165 -11.24 6.11 2.14
N ALA A 166 -11.22 4.84 1.80
CA ALA A 166 -10.04 4.00 1.83
C ALA A 166 -10.19 2.98 0.70
N LEU A 167 -9.40 3.13 -0.37
CA LEU A 167 -9.58 2.40 -1.62
C LEU A 167 -8.26 1.81 -2.07
N ALA A 168 -8.20 0.48 -2.21
CA ALA A 168 -7.11 -0.15 -2.95
C ALA A 168 -7.35 -0.01 -4.46
N LEU A 169 -6.30 0.37 -5.18
CA LEU A 169 -6.29 0.71 -6.58
C LEU A 169 -5.36 -0.28 -7.29
N PRO A 170 -5.92 -1.25 -8.04
CA PRO A 170 -5.12 -2.20 -8.80
C PRO A 170 -4.16 -1.50 -9.77
N GLY A 171 -2.97 -2.09 -9.93
CA GLY A 171 -1.92 -1.50 -10.76
C GLY A 171 -1.18 -0.33 -10.10
N ASN A 172 -0.65 0.56 -10.94
CA ASN A 172 -0.01 1.81 -10.52
C ASN A 172 -0.62 3.01 -11.27
N PRO A 173 -1.92 3.31 -11.07
CA PRO A 173 -2.58 4.43 -11.75
C PRO A 173 -1.95 5.75 -11.30
N TYR A 174 -1.93 6.74 -12.20
CA TYR A 174 -1.48 8.09 -11.85
C TYR A 174 -2.39 8.70 -10.78
N ASP A 175 -1.81 9.34 -9.76
CA ASP A 175 -2.53 9.82 -8.57
C ASP A 175 -3.70 10.74 -8.94
N GLY A 176 -3.54 11.63 -9.93
CA GLY A 176 -4.61 12.50 -10.43
C GLY A 176 -5.84 11.75 -10.97
N HIS A 177 -5.66 10.58 -11.60
CA HIS A 177 -6.76 9.77 -12.12
C HIS A 177 -7.55 9.06 -11.01
N THR A 178 -6.99 8.96 -9.81
CA THR A 178 -7.63 8.27 -8.68
C THR A 178 -8.69 9.11 -7.96
N VAL A 179 -8.73 10.42 -8.22
CA VAL A 179 -9.61 11.38 -7.54
C VAL A 179 -11.07 11.05 -7.76
N GLN A 180 -11.44 10.70 -8.99
CA GLN A 180 -12.83 10.40 -9.33
C GLN A 180 -13.34 9.19 -8.56
N ASP A 181 -12.54 8.13 -8.46
CA ASP A 181 -12.92 6.91 -7.74
C ASP A 181 -12.98 7.13 -6.22
N ALA A 182 -12.06 7.94 -5.67
CA ALA A 182 -12.12 8.36 -4.28
C ALA A 182 -13.40 9.16 -3.99
N LEU A 183 -13.78 10.11 -4.85
CA LEU A 183 -15.00 10.90 -4.70
C LEU A 183 -16.27 10.04 -4.83
N LYS A 184 -16.29 9.05 -5.73
CA LYS A 184 -17.39 8.07 -5.82
C LYS A 184 -17.53 7.29 -4.51
N GLN A 185 -16.42 6.82 -3.93
CA GLN A 185 -16.45 6.10 -2.65
C GLN A 185 -16.97 6.98 -1.52
N ILE A 186 -16.48 8.22 -1.41
CA ILE A 186 -16.93 9.18 -0.38
C ILE A 186 -18.43 9.45 -0.53
N LYS A 187 -18.92 9.70 -1.76
CA LYS A 187 -20.35 9.92 -2.04
C LYS A 187 -21.18 8.70 -1.64
N ARG A 188 -20.70 7.48 -1.88
CA ARG A 188 -21.39 6.25 -1.47
C ARG A 188 -21.49 6.11 0.06
N ILE A 189 -20.45 6.49 0.80
CA ILE A 189 -20.39 6.35 2.26
C ILE A 189 -21.17 7.45 2.99
N ILE A 190 -21.08 8.70 2.52
CA ILE A 190 -21.63 9.88 3.21
C ILE A 190 -22.95 10.37 2.56
N GLY A 191 -23.22 9.97 1.32
CA GLY A 191 -24.34 10.46 0.50
C GLY A 191 -24.05 11.76 -0.26
N LYS A 192 -22.93 12.45 0.04
CA LYS A 192 -22.55 13.74 -0.57
C LYS A 192 -21.08 13.79 -0.94
N GLN A 193 -20.75 14.61 -1.94
CA GLN A 193 -19.37 14.93 -2.29
C GLN A 193 -18.90 16.17 -1.51
N PRO A 194 -17.62 16.23 -1.11
CA PRO A 194 -17.07 17.43 -0.46
C PRO A 194 -16.95 18.57 -1.46
N GLU A 195 -17.14 19.82 -1.03
CA GLU A 195 -16.94 21.00 -1.90
C GLU A 195 -15.46 21.21 -2.23
N ILE A 196 -14.58 20.90 -1.27
CA ILE A 196 -13.14 21.10 -1.39
C ILE A 196 -12.41 19.80 -1.07
N LEU A 197 -11.57 19.38 -2.02
CA LEU A 197 -10.62 18.29 -1.87
C LEU A 197 -9.19 18.85 -1.92
N ILE A 198 -8.35 18.48 -0.97
CA ILE A 198 -6.97 18.98 -0.83
C ILE A 198 -6.03 17.82 -1.10
N ALA A 199 -5.09 18.01 -2.02
CA ALA A 199 -4.12 16.98 -2.38
C ALA A 199 -2.70 17.55 -2.49
N ASP A 200 -1.72 16.67 -2.71
CA ASP A 200 -0.33 17.09 -2.97
C ASP A 200 -0.12 17.55 -4.43
N ARG A 201 1.10 17.98 -4.76
CA ARG A 201 1.46 18.40 -6.13
C ARG A 201 1.49 17.25 -7.14
N GLY A 202 1.46 16.00 -6.67
CA GLY A 202 1.39 14.80 -7.48
C GLY A 202 0.04 14.63 -8.17
N TYR A 203 -1.04 15.25 -7.67
CA TYR A 203 -2.36 15.28 -8.29
C TYR A 203 -2.48 16.41 -9.31
N LYS A 204 -1.80 16.29 -10.45
CA LYS A 204 -1.94 17.22 -11.58
C LYS A 204 -3.09 16.77 -12.49
N GLY A 205 -3.56 17.70 -13.33
CA GLY A 205 -4.65 17.48 -14.27
C GLY A 205 -5.90 18.23 -13.87
N GLN A 206 -7.05 17.56 -14.00
CA GLN A 206 -8.37 18.12 -13.74
C GLN A 206 -8.49 18.67 -12.31
N LYS A 207 -8.94 19.93 -12.20
CA LYS A 207 -9.11 20.62 -10.90
C LYS A 207 -10.55 20.65 -10.41
N GLU A 208 -11.51 20.34 -11.27
CA GLU A 208 -12.94 20.43 -10.95
C GLU A 208 -13.63 19.11 -11.26
N PHE A 209 -14.30 18.56 -10.26
CA PHE A 209 -15.01 17.29 -10.32
C PHE A 209 -16.48 17.53 -9.94
N GLY A 210 -17.24 18.10 -10.88
CA GLY A 210 -18.61 18.53 -10.62
C GLY A 210 -18.65 19.65 -9.58
N LYS A 211 -19.20 19.37 -8.39
CA LYS A 211 -19.28 20.34 -7.28
C LYS A 211 -18.01 20.40 -6.43
N THR A 212 -17.05 19.51 -6.67
CA THR A 212 -15.82 19.44 -5.88
C THR A 212 -14.66 20.14 -6.57
N ARG A 213 -14.00 21.06 -5.86
CA ARG A 213 -12.75 21.71 -6.30
C ARG A 213 -11.54 21.04 -5.66
N LEU A 214 -10.60 20.60 -6.50
CA LEU A 214 -9.30 20.06 -6.09
C LEU A 214 -8.29 21.20 -5.91
N LEU A 215 -7.75 21.32 -4.70
CA LEU A 215 -6.73 22.29 -4.33
C LEU A 215 -5.39 21.58 -4.13
N THR A 216 -4.38 22.00 -4.89
CA THR A 216 -2.99 21.55 -4.77
C THR A 216 -2.07 22.74 -4.46
N PRO A 217 -0.90 22.54 -3.80
CA PRO A 217 -0.03 23.65 -3.42
C PRO A 217 0.53 24.38 -4.65
N SER A 218 0.05 25.60 -4.90
CA SER A 218 0.53 26.50 -5.94
C SER A 218 1.28 27.70 -5.36
N VAL A 219 2.01 28.42 -6.22
CA VAL A 219 2.55 29.74 -5.86
C VAL A 219 1.36 30.69 -5.64
N PRO A 220 1.35 31.51 -4.58
CA PRO A 220 0.33 32.54 -4.40
C PRO A 220 0.27 33.47 -5.61
N LEU A 221 -0.93 33.85 -6.02
CA LEU A 221 -1.11 34.82 -7.10
C LEU A 221 -0.79 36.23 -6.59
N LYS A 222 -0.35 37.12 -7.49
CA LYS A 222 -0.11 38.54 -7.13
C LYS A 222 -1.38 39.24 -6.62
N THR A 223 -2.55 38.71 -6.98
CA THR A 223 -3.88 39.19 -6.57
C THR A 223 -4.38 38.56 -5.26
N ASP A 224 -3.70 37.55 -4.71
CA ASP A 224 -4.13 36.92 -3.46
C ASP A 224 -3.90 37.87 -2.28
N SER A 225 -4.97 38.21 -1.56
CA SER A 225 -4.88 38.96 -0.31
C SER A 225 -4.05 38.19 0.73
N GLN A 226 -3.45 38.90 1.70
CA GLN A 226 -2.76 38.26 2.82
C GLN A 226 -3.66 37.26 3.56
N TYR A 227 -4.97 37.52 3.62
CA TYR A 227 -5.95 36.60 4.20
C TYR A 227 -6.02 35.28 3.42
N ASP A 228 -6.11 35.33 2.08
CA ASP A 228 -6.19 34.15 1.22
C ASP A 228 -4.91 33.33 1.28
N GLN A 229 -3.76 34.00 1.29
CA GLN A 229 -2.47 33.34 1.47
C GLN A 229 -2.38 32.62 2.81
N ARG A 230 -2.83 33.25 3.92
CA ARG A 230 -2.89 32.62 5.24
C ARG A 230 -3.85 31.42 5.26
N LYS A 231 -5.02 31.55 4.64
CA LYS A 231 -6.02 30.47 4.54
C LYS A 231 -5.48 29.26 3.77
N GLN A 232 -4.84 29.48 2.63
CA GLN A 232 -4.18 28.42 1.86
C GLN A 232 -3.04 27.77 2.66
N ARG A 233 -2.19 28.56 3.31
CA ARG A 233 -1.11 28.03 4.18
C ARG A 233 -1.67 27.15 5.30
N LYS A 234 -2.77 27.57 5.96
CA LYS A 234 -3.41 26.79 7.03
C LYS A 234 -3.98 25.46 6.50
N ARG A 235 -4.60 25.46 5.31
CA ARG A 235 -5.09 24.25 4.63
C ARG A 235 -3.95 23.23 4.41
N PHE A 236 -2.86 23.67 3.78
CA PHE A 236 -1.76 22.77 3.42
C PHE A 236 -0.88 22.37 4.62
N ARG A 237 -0.81 23.16 5.69
CA ARG A 237 -0.16 22.73 6.96
C ARG A 237 -0.90 21.56 7.61
N LYS A 238 -2.24 21.60 7.67
CA LYS A 238 -3.03 20.50 8.22
C LYS A 238 -3.03 19.23 7.34
N ARG A 239 -2.69 19.35 6.05
CA ARG A 239 -2.51 18.20 5.14
C ARG A 239 -1.47 17.21 5.66
N ALA A 240 -0.41 17.66 6.32
CA ALA A 240 0.61 16.80 6.94
C ALA A 240 0.02 15.80 7.95
N GLY A 241 -1.16 16.09 8.52
CA GLY A 241 -1.88 15.14 9.38
C GLY A 241 -2.34 13.86 8.67
N LEU A 242 -2.50 13.89 7.34
CA LEU A 242 -2.82 12.69 6.56
C LEU A 242 -1.62 11.74 6.48
N GLU A 243 -0.39 12.26 6.34
CA GLU A 243 0.83 11.45 6.35
C GLU A 243 0.99 10.74 7.71
N ALA A 244 0.73 11.45 8.81
CA ALA A 244 0.69 10.85 10.15
C ALA A 244 -0.39 9.76 10.27
N THR A 245 -1.56 9.98 9.66
CA THR A 245 -2.65 8.98 9.63
C THR A 245 -2.23 7.73 8.87
N ILE A 246 -1.63 7.90 7.68
CA ILE A 246 -1.11 6.80 6.87
C ILE A 246 -0.03 6.04 7.63
N SER A 247 0.86 6.75 8.34
CA SER A 247 1.87 6.13 9.20
C SER A 247 1.22 5.25 10.28
N HIS A 248 0.23 5.78 11.01
CA HIS A 248 -0.51 4.99 12.00
C HIS A 248 -1.23 3.79 11.38
N LEU A 249 -1.89 3.96 10.23
CA LEU A 249 -2.51 2.85 9.51
C LEU A 249 -1.50 1.74 9.19
N LYS A 250 -0.30 2.13 8.73
CA LYS A 250 0.77 1.19 8.41
C LYS A 250 1.30 0.45 9.64
N GLN A 251 1.57 1.18 10.73
CA GLN A 251 2.24 0.64 11.92
C GLN A 251 1.28 -0.07 12.89
N HIS A 252 0.10 0.47 13.13
CA HIS A 252 -0.80 0.01 14.20
C HIS A 252 -2.06 -0.70 13.71
N PHE A 253 -2.46 -0.50 12.45
CA PHE A 253 -3.71 -1.05 11.90
C PHE A 253 -3.48 -2.03 10.75
N ARG A 254 -2.28 -2.64 10.68
CA ARG A 254 -1.94 -3.72 9.73
C ARG A 254 -2.02 -3.34 8.24
N MET A 255 -2.08 -2.05 7.90
CA MET A 255 -1.98 -1.61 6.49
C MET A 255 -0.54 -1.70 5.96
N GLY A 256 0.46 -1.82 6.83
CA GLY A 256 1.87 -1.81 6.44
C GLY A 256 2.27 -3.01 5.60
N LYS A 257 1.61 -4.16 5.80
CA LYS A 257 1.82 -5.37 5.02
C LYS A 257 0.53 -6.19 4.95
N CYS A 258 0.05 -6.45 3.74
CA CYS A 258 -1.16 -7.23 3.46
C CYS A 258 -0.85 -8.72 3.39
N TYR A 259 -1.53 -9.51 4.23
CA TYR A 259 -1.41 -10.96 4.24
C TYR A 259 -2.57 -11.66 3.52
N LEU A 260 -3.65 -10.92 3.21
CA LEU A 260 -4.81 -11.46 2.51
C LEU A 260 -4.49 -11.69 1.02
N LYS A 261 -5.11 -12.73 0.46
CA LYS A 261 -4.86 -13.20 -0.92
C LYS A 261 -5.54 -12.32 -1.96
N GLY A 262 -4.87 -12.05 -3.08
CA GLY A 262 -5.52 -11.42 -4.24
C GLY A 262 -5.80 -9.93 -4.05
N GLU A 263 -6.35 -9.31 -5.10
CA GLU A 263 -6.75 -7.89 -5.08
C GLU A 263 -7.90 -7.64 -4.11
N LEU A 264 -8.83 -8.59 -4.01
CA LEU A 264 -9.94 -8.54 -3.05
C LEU A 264 -9.40 -8.51 -1.61
N GLY A 265 -8.38 -9.30 -1.31
CA GLY A 265 -7.69 -9.25 -0.02
C GLY A 265 -7.04 -7.90 0.26
N ASP A 266 -6.44 -7.26 -0.76
CA ASP A 266 -5.87 -5.92 -0.60
C ASP A 266 -6.94 -4.89 -0.26
N GLN A 267 -8.05 -4.90 -0.98
CA GLN A 267 -9.21 -4.03 -0.73
C GLN A 267 -9.76 -4.20 0.69
N ILE A 268 -9.98 -5.45 1.11
CA ILE A 268 -10.50 -5.76 2.45
C ILE A 268 -9.57 -5.21 3.54
N ASN A 269 -8.26 -5.46 3.43
CA ASN A 269 -7.31 -5.06 4.47
C ASN A 269 -7.23 -3.53 4.63
N VAL A 270 -7.32 -2.76 3.53
CA VAL A 270 -7.38 -1.28 3.58
C VAL A 270 -8.63 -0.81 4.31
N ILE A 271 -9.79 -1.34 3.92
CA ILE A 271 -11.08 -0.93 4.48
C ILE A 271 -11.12 -1.24 5.98
N LEU A 272 -10.68 -2.44 6.39
CA LEU A 272 -10.62 -2.83 7.79
C LEU A 272 -9.63 -1.98 8.59
N ALA A 273 -8.45 -1.68 8.04
CA ALA A 273 -7.47 -0.81 8.68
C ALA A 273 -8.06 0.60 8.93
N ALA A 274 -8.73 1.17 7.92
CA ALA A 274 -9.39 2.46 8.03
C ALA A 274 -10.56 2.45 9.02
N ALA A 275 -11.38 1.39 9.01
CA ALA A 275 -12.48 1.20 9.95
C ALA A 275 -11.95 1.11 11.39
N ALA A 276 -10.92 0.31 11.63
CA ALA A 276 -10.30 0.18 12.95
C ALA A 276 -9.70 1.50 13.45
N TYR A 277 -9.08 2.29 12.56
CA TYR A 277 -8.61 3.64 12.89
C TYR A 277 -9.74 4.56 13.34
N ASN A 278 -10.84 4.58 12.58
CA ASN A 278 -12.01 5.39 12.90
C ASN A 278 -12.68 4.92 14.20
N LEU A 279 -12.79 3.61 14.43
CA LEU A 279 -13.34 3.05 15.66
C LEU A 279 -12.49 3.44 16.88
N ARG A 280 -11.16 3.31 16.82
CA ARG A 280 -10.27 3.76 17.91
C ARG A 280 -10.50 5.24 18.23
N LYS A 281 -10.70 6.06 17.20
CA LYS A 281 -10.94 7.50 17.36
C LYS A 281 -12.29 7.78 18.00
N TRP A 282 -13.34 7.07 17.56
CA TRP A 282 -14.66 7.16 18.15
C TRP A 282 -14.66 6.74 19.61
N ILE A 283 -13.99 5.63 19.93
CA ILE A 283 -13.80 5.13 21.29
C ILE A 283 -13.14 6.20 22.16
N ARG A 284 -12.04 6.82 21.73
CA ARG A 284 -11.38 7.90 22.50
C ARG A 284 -12.32 9.08 22.77
N LEU A 285 -13.02 9.56 21.75
CA LEU A 285 -13.97 10.66 21.90
C LEU A 285 -15.11 10.36 22.89
N ARG A 286 -15.48 9.08 23.08
CA ARG A 286 -16.54 8.65 24.00
C ARG A 286 -16.03 8.22 25.37
N LEU A 287 -14.83 7.69 25.45
CA LEU A 287 -14.19 7.26 26.69
C LEU A 287 -13.58 8.43 27.46
N ASP A 288 -13.07 9.47 26.80
CA ASP A 288 -12.50 10.63 27.50
C ASP A 288 -13.52 11.28 28.46
N PRO A 289 -14.78 11.54 28.06
CA PRO A 289 -15.81 12.00 28.99
C PRO A 289 -16.13 10.98 30.08
N PHE A 290 -16.20 9.68 29.73
CA PHE A 290 -16.50 8.61 30.69
C PHE A 290 -15.43 8.51 31.78
N PHE A 291 -14.14 8.48 31.43
CA PHE A 291 -13.05 8.43 32.41
C PHE A 291 -12.95 9.71 33.23
N VAL A 292 -13.21 10.88 32.64
CA VAL A 292 -13.25 12.14 33.40
C VAL A 292 -14.39 12.12 34.42
N LEU A 293 -15.58 11.65 34.05
CA LEU A 293 -16.72 11.52 34.96
C LEU A 293 -16.51 10.43 36.01
N PHE A 294 -15.96 9.28 35.60
CA PHE A 294 -15.70 8.13 36.47
C PHE A 294 -14.59 8.43 37.51
N LEU A 295 -13.49 9.07 37.09
CA LEU A 295 -12.41 9.49 37.99
C LEU A 295 -12.80 10.69 38.87
N LYS A 296 -13.74 11.53 38.45
CA LYS A 296 -14.31 12.57 39.34
C LYS A 296 -15.23 11.97 40.41
N ASN A 297 -15.94 10.89 40.10
CA ASN A 297 -16.87 10.23 41.04
C ASN A 297 -16.19 9.22 41.96
N LEU A 298 -15.05 8.66 41.57
CA LEU A 298 -14.15 7.95 42.47
C LEU A 298 -13.28 9.01 43.16
N ASN A 299 -13.61 9.40 44.39
CA ASN A 299 -12.79 10.27 45.25
C ASN A 299 -11.41 9.64 45.55
N PHE A 300 -10.56 9.47 44.55
CA PHE A 300 -9.14 9.24 44.78
C PHE A 300 -8.52 10.59 45.12
N PRO A 301 -7.86 10.72 46.29
CA PRO A 301 -7.03 11.89 46.56
C PRO A 301 -5.84 11.81 45.59
N ILE A 302 -6.02 12.37 44.39
CA ILE A 302 -4.93 12.54 43.45
C ILE A 302 -4.03 13.61 44.09
N SER A 303 -2.99 13.13 44.78
CA SER A 303 -1.87 13.94 45.23
C SER A 303 -1.49 14.93 44.13
N GLN A 304 -1.41 16.21 44.51
CA GLN A 304 -1.21 17.37 43.63
C GLN A 304 0.04 17.28 42.73
N HIS A 305 0.87 16.25 42.89
CA HIS A 305 2.08 16.00 42.10
C HIS A 305 1.85 15.44 40.68
N LEU A 306 0.70 14.79 40.38
CA LEU A 306 0.46 14.20 39.05
C LEU A 306 -0.04 15.20 38.00
N GLY A 307 -0.58 16.35 38.42
CA GLY A 307 -1.04 17.41 37.51
C GLY A 307 0.09 18.26 36.90
N LEU A 308 1.30 18.17 37.45
CA LEU A 308 2.45 18.97 37.01
C LEU A 308 3.30 18.30 35.93
N THR A 309 3.22 16.98 35.76
CA THR A 309 4.10 16.22 34.84
C THR A 309 3.41 15.79 33.54
N ASN A 310 2.07 15.89 33.45
CA ASN A 310 1.32 15.52 32.25
C ASN A 310 0.76 16.76 31.52
N PRO A 311 1.32 17.16 30.36
CA PRO A 311 0.89 18.37 29.65
C PRO A 311 -0.55 18.33 29.14
N TYR A 312 -1.20 17.15 29.11
CA TYR A 312 -2.61 17.01 28.71
C TYR A 312 -3.60 17.29 29.85
N LEU A 313 -3.17 17.21 31.12
CA LEU A 313 -4.02 17.53 32.29
C LEU A 313 -3.99 19.03 32.64
N ARG A 314 -2.92 19.77 32.29
CA ARG A 314 -2.86 21.23 32.54
C ARG A 314 -3.93 22.03 31.80
N GLN A 315 -4.31 21.63 30.58
CA GLN A 315 -5.33 22.32 29.79
C GLN A 315 -6.76 22.11 30.29
N THR A 316 -7.00 21.16 31.20
CA THR A 316 -8.35 20.81 31.66
C THR A 316 -8.70 21.32 33.05
N PHE A 317 -7.71 21.80 33.81
CA PHE A 317 -7.89 22.38 35.16
C PHE A 317 -7.61 23.88 35.24
N SER A 318 -7.45 24.58 34.11
CA SER A 318 -7.43 26.05 34.07
C SER A 318 -8.82 26.57 33.66
N PHE A 319 -9.70 26.65 34.66
CA PHE A 319 -10.84 27.57 34.72
C PHE A 319 -10.58 28.54 35.87
#